data_AF-A0A7Y3JSP0-F1
#
_entry.id   AF-A0A7Y3JSP0-F1
#
_cell.length_a   1.000
_cell.length_b   1.000
_cell.length_c   1.000
_cell.angle_alpha   90.00
_cell.angle_beta   90.00
_cell.angle_gamma   90.00
#
_symmetry.space_group_name_H-M   'P 1'
#
loop_
_entity.id
_entity.type
_entity.pdbx_description
1 polymer ?
#
loop_
_entity_poly.entity_id
_entity_poly.type
_entity_poly.pdbx_seq_one_letter_code
_entity_poly.pdbx_strand_id
1 'polypeptide(L)'
;MKLAKTLLLALGLALAPAGAMAQNATQDAGTLVATPAETKESAAQPDVAHTAAAVNIPSVAPIAGIGMPVDQRITLQEQVSPNGRKALWMHDYVLVPMMIGISALVLLLLLYVIVRFRRAANPVPSRTSHNTLVEVIWTLVPVLVLVAIAIPSISLLAAQFKPAGKDALTIKAVGNQWYWTYQYPDNGGFEIVSNMLQDKPAPGGKARQYADGPRLLAVDNRLVIPVGREIRLQTTSNDVIHSWAVPAFWFKLDAVPGRINEMTFKAEKEGVYFGQCSELCGARHAFMPISVEVVSPARFAAWVASKGGTMGGAKSPPLVAPKAADAVTAGPEPISATDTPTPGTATPPATSQGGQPNTTGNQ
;
A
#
# COMPACT_ATOMS: atom_id res chain seq x y z
N MET A 1 -5.41 -38.58 20.33
CA MET A 1 -6.57 -38.91 19.45
C MET A 1 -7.12 -37.72 18.64
N LYS A 2 -7.06 -36.46 19.11
CA LYS A 2 -7.55 -35.31 18.33
C LYS A 2 -6.62 -34.89 17.17
N LEU A 3 -5.28 -34.99 17.32
CA LEU A 3 -4.32 -34.68 16.25
C LEU A 3 -4.37 -35.66 15.06
N ALA A 4 -4.63 -36.95 15.30
CA ALA A 4 -4.70 -37.96 14.24
C ALA A 4 -5.91 -37.76 13.32
N LYS A 5 -7.03 -37.25 13.86
CA LYS A 5 -8.23 -36.92 13.07
C LYS A 5 -8.05 -35.67 12.22
N THR A 6 -7.20 -34.73 12.62
CA THR A 6 -6.92 -33.51 11.83
C THR A 6 -5.98 -33.80 10.65
N LEU A 7 -5.03 -34.73 10.81
CA LEU A 7 -4.12 -35.13 9.73
C LEU A 7 -4.82 -35.96 8.63
N LEU A 8 -5.78 -36.81 9.00
CA LEU A 8 -6.56 -37.61 8.05
C LEU A 8 -7.54 -36.78 7.20
N LEU A 9 -8.02 -35.64 7.71
CA LEU A 9 -8.91 -34.75 6.97
C LEU A 9 -8.16 -33.90 5.93
N ALA A 10 -6.89 -33.55 6.21
CA ALA A 10 -6.04 -32.81 5.28
C ALA A 10 -5.56 -33.68 4.09
N LEU A 11 -5.42 -35.00 4.29
CA LEU A 11 -5.00 -35.92 3.23
C LEU A 11 -6.14 -36.29 2.26
N GLY A 12 -7.40 -36.20 2.71
CA GLY A 12 -8.58 -36.51 1.89
C GLY A 12 -8.92 -35.45 0.83
N LEU A 13 -8.42 -34.22 0.96
CA LEU A 13 -8.71 -33.13 0.02
C LEU A 13 -7.70 -33.05 -1.15
N ALA A 14 -6.61 -33.81 -1.09
CA ALA A 14 -5.58 -33.84 -2.13
C ALA A 14 -5.81 -34.90 -3.24
N LEU A 15 -6.87 -35.72 -3.14
CA LEU A 15 -7.17 -36.81 -4.07
C LEU A 15 -8.53 -36.70 -4.79
N ALA A 16 -9.19 -35.54 -4.74
CA ALA A 16 -10.40 -35.32 -5.54
C ALA A 16 -10.02 -35.00 -7.01
N PRO A 17 -10.47 -35.80 -8.00
CA PRO A 17 -10.25 -35.46 -9.40
C PRO A 17 -11.09 -34.22 -9.75
N ALA A 18 -10.43 -33.19 -10.27
CA ALA A 18 -11.09 -32.03 -10.86
C ALA A 18 -11.75 -32.46 -12.19
N GLY A 19 -13.06 -32.75 -12.13
CA GLY A 19 -13.87 -32.92 -13.32
C GLY A 19 -14.02 -31.58 -14.04
N ALA A 20 -13.31 -31.40 -15.15
CA ALA A 20 -13.51 -30.29 -16.06
C ALA A 20 -14.86 -30.45 -16.77
N MET A 21 -15.87 -29.69 -16.34
CA MET A 21 -17.11 -29.49 -17.08
C MET A 21 -16.91 -28.27 -17.99
N ALA A 22 -16.53 -28.52 -19.25
CA ALA A 22 -16.58 -27.52 -20.30
C ALA A 22 -18.04 -27.29 -20.70
N GLN A 23 -18.59 -26.11 -20.41
CA GLN A 23 -19.84 -25.66 -21.00
C GLN A 23 -19.54 -24.97 -22.33
N ASN A 24 -19.90 -25.62 -23.43
CA ASN A 24 -20.03 -24.97 -24.74
C ASN A 24 -21.21 -23.99 -24.68
N ALA A 25 -20.91 -22.70 -24.63
CA ALA A 25 -21.87 -21.65 -24.92
C ALA A 25 -21.57 -21.11 -26.33
N THR A 26 -22.43 -21.44 -27.27
CA THR A 26 -22.54 -20.79 -28.58
C THR A 26 -22.86 -19.31 -28.38
N GLN A 27 -21.96 -18.42 -28.81
CA GLN A 27 -22.24 -16.99 -28.91
C GLN A 27 -22.74 -16.70 -30.33
N ASP A 28 -24.01 -16.32 -30.44
CA ASP A 28 -24.53 -15.59 -31.59
C ASP A 28 -23.91 -14.18 -31.59
N ALA A 29 -23.14 -13.88 -32.62
CA ALA A 29 -22.60 -12.56 -32.87
C ALA A 29 -23.69 -11.65 -33.45
N GLY A 30 -24.53 -11.09 -32.58
CA GLY A 30 -25.41 -9.97 -32.91
C GLY A 30 -24.64 -8.66 -32.79
N THR A 31 -24.33 -8.02 -33.91
CA THR A 31 -23.76 -6.67 -33.99
C THR A 31 -24.72 -5.67 -33.37
N LEU A 32 -24.46 -5.23 -32.13
CA LEU A 32 -25.15 -4.09 -31.51
C LEU A 32 -24.37 -2.82 -31.83
N VAL A 33 -24.86 -2.09 -32.83
CA VAL A 33 -24.48 -0.70 -33.11
C VAL A 33 -24.99 0.15 -31.95
N ALA A 34 -24.09 0.74 -31.17
CA ALA A 34 -24.46 1.68 -30.10
C ALA A 34 -24.83 3.04 -30.72
N THR A 35 -26.10 3.40 -30.62
CA THR A 35 -26.59 4.77 -30.87
C THR A 35 -26.20 5.66 -29.68
N PRO A 36 -25.72 6.90 -29.88
CA PRO A 36 -25.41 7.81 -28.77
C PRO A 36 -26.70 8.16 -28.00
N ALA A 37 -26.69 7.95 -26.68
CA ALA A 37 -27.77 8.40 -25.81
C ALA A 37 -27.67 9.92 -25.60
N GLU A 38 -28.77 10.62 -25.86
CA GLU A 38 -28.96 12.04 -25.59
C GLU A 38 -28.73 12.38 -24.11
N THR A 39 -27.94 13.43 -23.88
CA THR A 39 -27.77 14.11 -22.59
C THR A 39 -29.11 14.67 -22.12
N LYS A 40 -29.71 14.07 -21.08
CA LYS A 40 -30.75 14.74 -20.30
C LYS A 40 -30.10 15.51 -19.16
N GLU A 41 -30.22 16.82 -19.28
CA GLU A 41 -29.91 17.83 -18.27
C GLU A 41 -30.62 17.50 -16.95
N SER A 42 -29.85 17.19 -15.90
CA SER A 42 -30.39 16.94 -14.56
C SER A 42 -30.69 18.29 -13.90
N ALA A 43 -31.98 18.54 -13.67
CA ALA A 43 -32.46 19.75 -13.01
C ALA A 43 -31.87 19.89 -11.60
N ALA A 44 -31.33 21.08 -11.32
CA ALA A 44 -30.78 21.48 -10.04
C ALA A 44 -31.81 21.35 -8.90
N GLN A 45 -31.41 20.67 -7.82
CA GLN A 45 -32.08 20.75 -6.53
C GLN A 45 -31.49 21.91 -5.70
N PRO A 46 -32.31 22.68 -4.97
CA PRO A 46 -31.90 23.92 -4.34
C PRO A 46 -30.93 23.69 -3.17
N ASP A 47 -29.84 24.47 -3.17
CA ASP A 47 -28.86 24.58 -2.10
C ASP A 47 -29.54 24.96 -0.76
N VAL A 48 -29.51 24.05 0.19
CA VAL A 48 -29.75 24.38 1.60
C VAL A 48 -28.42 24.83 2.18
N ALA A 49 -28.22 26.14 2.22
CA ALA A 49 -27.03 26.76 2.80
C ALA A 49 -26.97 26.49 4.32
N HIS A 50 -26.19 25.48 4.72
CA HIS A 50 -25.69 25.39 6.08
C HIS A 50 -24.44 26.25 6.22
N THR A 51 -24.61 27.51 6.61
CA THR A 51 -23.51 28.40 7.00
C THR A 51 -22.99 28.02 8.40
N ALA A 52 -22.35 26.85 8.51
CA ALA A 52 -21.39 26.62 9.56
C ALA A 52 -20.12 27.42 9.20
N ALA A 53 -19.75 28.40 10.03
CA ALA A 53 -18.49 29.10 9.87
C ALA A 53 -17.35 28.07 9.81
N ALA A 54 -16.65 28.01 8.67
CA ALA A 54 -15.60 27.03 8.44
C ALA A 54 -14.46 27.25 9.43
N VAL A 55 -14.43 26.46 10.50
CA VAL A 55 -13.27 26.38 11.39
C VAL A 55 -12.13 25.79 10.56
N ASN A 56 -11.19 26.64 10.16
CA ASN A 56 -10.00 26.21 9.45
C ASN A 56 -9.08 25.45 10.42
N ILE A 57 -9.21 24.13 10.43
CA ILE A 57 -8.30 23.26 11.18
C ILE A 57 -7.08 23.07 10.28
N PRO A 58 -5.89 23.57 10.65
CA PRO A 58 -4.69 23.41 9.84
C PRO A 58 -4.47 21.93 9.51
N SER A 59 -3.85 21.61 8.39
CA SER A 59 -3.39 20.25 8.13
C SER A 59 -2.13 19.94 8.94
N VAL A 60 -1.90 18.67 9.27
CA VAL A 60 -0.64 18.21 9.86
C VAL A 60 0.45 18.25 8.78
N ALA A 61 1.60 18.83 9.09
CA ALA A 61 2.73 18.80 8.18
C ALA A 61 3.34 17.38 8.11
N PRO A 62 3.70 16.86 6.92
CA PRO A 62 4.45 15.61 6.81
C PRO A 62 5.80 15.72 7.50
N ILE A 63 6.21 14.64 8.20
CA ILE A 63 7.51 14.55 8.86
C ILE A 63 8.47 13.84 7.92
N ALA A 64 9.58 14.51 7.56
CA ALA A 64 10.56 13.95 6.64
C ALA A 64 11.02 12.54 7.07
N GLY A 65 10.94 11.58 6.15
CA GLY A 65 11.35 10.20 6.37
C GLY A 65 10.30 9.29 7.03
N ILE A 66 9.17 9.81 7.48
CA ILE A 66 8.07 9.02 8.05
C ILE A 66 6.92 8.94 7.05
N GLY A 67 6.44 7.71 6.78
CA GLY A 67 5.29 7.50 5.89
C GLY A 67 5.53 7.90 4.43
N MET A 68 6.78 8.06 4.00
CA MET A 68 7.18 8.50 2.66
C MET A 68 8.44 7.74 2.20
N PRO A 69 8.69 7.63 0.87
CA PRO A 69 9.96 7.11 0.39
C PRO A 69 11.13 8.02 0.80
N VAL A 70 12.28 7.40 1.04
CA VAL A 70 13.54 8.09 1.33
C VAL A 70 14.53 7.67 0.27
N ASP A 71 15.25 8.64 -0.30
CA ASP A 71 16.25 8.39 -1.33
C ASP A 71 17.27 7.34 -0.85
N GLN A 72 17.67 6.45 -1.76
CA GLN A 72 18.62 5.35 -1.52
C GLN A 72 18.23 4.34 -0.41
N ARG A 73 17.04 4.45 0.20
CA ARG A 73 16.60 3.46 1.19
C ARG A 73 16.25 2.16 0.49
N ILE A 74 16.95 1.09 0.87
CA ILE A 74 16.76 -0.27 0.33
C ILE A 74 15.81 -1.14 1.16
N THR A 75 15.36 -0.63 2.31
CA THR A 75 14.43 -1.32 3.21
C THR A 75 13.01 -0.81 3.05
N LEU A 76 12.05 -1.53 3.62
CA LEU A 76 10.66 -1.10 3.73
C LEU A 76 10.54 0.20 4.54
N GLN A 77 9.46 0.94 4.33
CA GLN A 77 9.10 2.09 5.17
C GLN A 77 8.81 1.64 6.61
N GLU A 78 8.97 2.54 7.56
CA GLU A 78 8.60 2.28 8.95
C GLU A 78 7.11 1.89 9.05
N GLN A 79 6.84 0.80 9.76
CA GLN A 79 5.50 0.26 9.91
C GLN A 79 4.81 0.82 11.15
N VAL A 80 3.68 1.49 10.94
CA VAL A 80 2.90 2.15 12.02
C VAL A 80 1.60 1.43 12.35
N SER A 81 1.42 0.20 11.86
CA SER A 81 0.29 -0.68 12.18
C SER A 81 0.77 -1.96 12.87
N PRO A 82 -0.08 -2.62 13.70
CA PRO A 82 0.24 -3.90 14.31
C PRO A 82 0.57 -4.99 13.28
N ASN A 83 -0.26 -5.09 12.24
CA ASN A 83 -0.07 -6.05 11.15
C ASN A 83 1.23 -5.77 10.38
N GLY A 84 1.54 -4.50 10.14
CA GLY A 84 2.77 -4.10 9.45
C GLY A 84 4.03 -4.43 10.24
N ARG A 85 4.06 -4.22 11.55
CA ARG A 85 5.22 -4.62 12.37
C ARG A 85 5.45 -6.13 12.38
N LYS A 86 4.38 -6.92 12.46
CA LYS A 86 4.48 -8.39 12.37
C LYS A 86 4.97 -8.83 10.98
N ALA A 87 4.48 -8.18 9.93
CA ALA A 87 4.88 -8.48 8.57
C ALA A 87 6.33 -8.08 8.27
N LEU A 88 6.77 -6.91 8.74
CA LEU A 88 8.16 -6.48 8.66
C LEU A 88 9.08 -7.43 9.40
N TRP A 89 8.70 -7.89 10.60
CA TRP A 89 9.49 -8.90 11.31
C TRP A 89 9.62 -10.19 10.50
N MET A 90 8.51 -10.68 9.92
CA MET A 90 8.54 -11.86 9.07
C MET A 90 9.40 -11.65 7.82
N HIS A 91 9.34 -10.48 7.21
CA HIS A 91 10.18 -10.12 6.07
C HIS A 91 11.67 -10.11 6.45
N ASP A 92 12.06 -9.32 7.46
CA ASP A 92 13.46 -9.04 7.79
C ASP A 92 14.16 -10.19 8.52
N TYR A 93 13.44 -10.95 9.35
CA TYR A 93 14.04 -11.98 10.21
C TYR A 93 13.74 -13.42 9.78
N VAL A 94 12.74 -13.63 8.92
CA VAL A 94 12.41 -14.97 8.43
C VAL A 94 12.69 -15.08 6.93
N LEU A 95 12.04 -14.26 6.11
CA LEU A 95 12.06 -14.41 4.66
C LEU A 95 13.43 -14.04 4.06
N VAL A 96 13.94 -12.84 4.34
CA VAL A 96 15.19 -12.34 3.76
C VAL A 96 16.40 -13.20 4.16
N PRO A 97 16.66 -13.51 5.44
CA PRO A 97 17.82 -14.33 5.83
C PRO A 97 17.79 -15.73 5.22
N MET A 98 16.60 -16.33 5.12
CA MET A 98 16.42 -17.64 4.51
C MET A 98 16.68 -17.60 3.00
N MET A 99 16.16 -16.61 2.27
CA MET A 99 16.45 -16.43 0.85
C MET A 99 17.96 -16.22 0.61
N ILE A 100 18.61 -15.40 1.44
CA ILE A 100 20.05 -15.18 1.38
C ILE A 100 20.81 -16.49 1.64
N GLY A 101 20.43 -17.24 2.68
CA GLY A 101 21.07 -18.51 3.03
C GLY A 101 20.96 -19.56 1.92
N ILE A 102 19.78 -19.73 1.34
CA ILE A 102 19.56 -20.67 0.22
C ILE A 102 20.31 -20.21 -1.03
N SER A 103 20.24 -18.92 -1.37
CA SER A 103 20.93 -18.37 -2.53
C SER A 103 22.44 -18.48 -2.39
N ALA A 104 22.99 -18.22 -1.19
CA ALA A 104 24.40 -18.39 -0.89
C ALA A 104 24.83 -19.86 -0.98
N LEU A 105 24.04 -20.80 -0.45
CA LEU A 105 24.31 -22.23 -0.58
C LEU A 105 24.39 -22.65 -2.06
N VAL A 106 23.39 -22.26 -2.86
CA VAL A 106 23.37 -22.58 -4.30
C VAL A 106 24.57 -21.96 -5.00
N LEU A 107 24.86 -20.68 -4.73
CA LEU A 107 26.02 -19.98 -5.31
C LEU A 107 27.34 -20.67 -4.95
N LEU A 108 27.53 -21.05 -3.68
CA LEU A 108 28.75 -21.72 -3.23
C LEU A 108 28.91 -23.11 -3.87
N LEU A 109 27.82 -23.87 -4.01
CA LEU A 109 27.85 -25.16 -4.72
C LEU A 109 28.18 -24.97 -6.21
N LEU A 110 27.61 -23.96 -6.87
CA LEU A 110 27.93 -23.65 -8.26
C LEU A 110 29.40 -23.24 -8.42
N LEU A 111 29.92 -22.36 -7.56
CA LEU A 111 31.33 -21.97 -7.55
C LEU A 111 32.24 -23.17 -7.29
N TYR A 112 31.87 -24.04 -6.35
CA TYR A 112 32.58 -25.28 -6.09
C TYR A 112 32.61 -26.18 -7.34
N VAL A 113 31.48 -26.34 -8.03
CA VAL A 113 31.41 -27.12 -9.26
C VAL A 113 32.29 -26.53 -10.36
N ILE A 114 32.25 -25.21 -10.56
CA ILE A 114 33.06 -24.49 -11.55
C ILE A 114 34.56 -24.70 -11.29
N VAL A 115 35.00 -24.59 -10.04
CA VAL A 115 36.43 -24.69 -9.70
C VAL A 115 36.90 -26.15 -9.66
N ARG A 116 36.14 -27.03 -9.00
CA ARG A 116 36.55 -28.40 -8.71
C ARG A 116 36.34 -29.36 -9.88
N PHE A 117 35.27 -29.19 -10.64
CA PHE A 117 34.85 -30.11 -11.71
C PHE A 117 35.07 -29.56 -13.12
N ARG A 118 35.79 -28.43 -13.28
CA ARG A 118 36.26 -27.99 -14.61
C ARG A 118 37.12 -29.06 -15.29
N ARG A 119 37.09 -29.11 -16.62
CA ARG A 119 37.78 -30.11 -17.46
C ARG A 119 39.26 -30.31 -17.08
N ALA A 120 39.98 -29.24 -16.77
CA ALA A 120 41.39 -29.31 -16.39
C ALA A 120 41.63 -29.96 -15.02
N ALA A 121 40.71 -29.80 -14.06
CA ALA A 121 40.83 -30.32 -12.69
C ALA A 121 40.12 -31.67 -12.48
N ASN A 122 39.21 -32.03 -13.39
CA ASN A 122 38.46 -33.29 -13.37
C ASN A 122 38.29 -33.86 -14.79
N PRO A 123 39.38 -34.39 -15.40
CA PRO A 123 39.36 -34.84 -16.79
C PRO A 123 38.51 -36.10 -17.03
N VAL A 124 38.33 -36.94 -16.00
CA VAL A 124 37.48 -38.14 -16.05
C VAL A 124 36.26 -37.91 -15.16
N PRO A 125 35.06 -37.69 -15.72
CA PRO A 125 33.86 -37.45 -14.91
C PRO A 125 33.36 -38.74 -14.25
N SER A 126 32.70 -38.59 -13.09
CA SER A 126 31.97 -39.69 -12.47
C SER A 126 30.81 -40.14 -13.37
N ARG A 127 30.43 -41.42 -13.25
CA ARG A 127 29.29 -42.05 -13.94
C ARG A 127 28.08 -42.23 -13.03
N THR A 128 28.15 -41.81 -11.76
CA THR A 128 27.03 -41.89 -10.82
C THR A 128 25.85 -41.06 -11.32
N SER A 129 24.68 -41.69 -11.44
CA SER A 129 23.46 -41.05 -11.96
C SER A 129 22.43 -40.69 -10.89
N HIS A 130 22.44 -41.34 -9.73
CA HIS A 130 21.45 -41.13 -8.67
C HIS A 130 22.05 -41.43 -7.29
N ASN A 131 21.41 -40.86 -6.26
CA ASN A 131 21.69 -41.18 -4.86
C ASN A 131 20.44 -40.90 -4.03
N THR A 132 19.71 -41.97 -3.71
CA THR A 132 18.42 -41.89 -3.00
C THR A 132 18.51 -41.14 -1.67
N LEU A 133 19.63 -41.26 -0.93
CA LEU A 133 19.78 -40.55 0.34
C LEU A 133 19.82 -39.02 0.13
N VAL A 134 20.58 -38.56 -0.87
CA VAL A 134 20.69 -37.13 -1.18
C VAL A 134 19.35 -36.61 -1.73
N GLU A 135 18.68 -37.41 -2.56
CA GLU A 135 17.34 -37.13 -3.08
C GLU A 135 16.31 -36.91 -1.96
N VAL A 136 16.32 -37.79 -0.95
CA VAL A 136 15.46 -37.66 0.23
C VAL A 136 15.79 -36.37 1.01
N ILE A 137 17.07 -36.06 1.21
CA ILE A 137 17.49 -34.86 1.95
C ILE A 137 17.03 -33.58 1.24
N TRP A 138 17.32 -33.41 -0.05
CA TRP A 138 16.92 -32.18 -0.76
C TRP A 138 15.43 -32.10 -1.02
N THR A 139 14.66 -33.17 -0.81
CA THR A 139 13.20 -33.13 -0.91
C THR A 139 12.59 -32.75 0.43
N LEU A 140 13.05 -33.36 1.52
CA LEU A 140 12.53 -33.10 2.86
C LEU A 140 12.96 -31.73 3.40
N VAL A 141 14.18 -31.28 3.14
CA VAL A 141 14.67 -29.99 3.65
C VAL A 141 13.81 -28.82 3.13
N PRO A 142 13.53 -28.67 1.82
CA PRO A 142 12.62 -27.64 1.32
C PRO A 142 11.20 -27.74 1.90
N VAL A 143 10.67 -28.95 2.10
CA VAL A 143 9.36 -29.14 2.74
C VAL A 143 9.36 -28.56 4.15
N LEU A 144 10.39 -28.86 4.95
CA LEU A 144 10.52 -28.30 6.31
C LEU A 144 10.69 -26.78 6.31
N VAL A 145 11.46 -26.25 5.35
CA VAL A 145 11.61 -24.80 5.15
C VAL A 145 10.26 -24.14 4.86
N LEU A 146 9.45 -24.71 3.95
CA LEU A 146 8.13 -24.20 3.63
C LEU A 146 7.18 -24.22 4.84
N VAL A 147 7.22 -25.29 5.65
CA VAL A 147 6.43 -25.37 6.89
C VAL A 147 6.84 -24.26 7.88
N ALA A 148 8.14 -24.00 8.03
CA ALA A 148 8.64 -22.94 8.90
C ALA A 148 8.15 -21.53 8.49
N ILE A 149 8.06 -21.26 7.17
CA ILE A 149 7.50 -20.00 6.65
C ILE A 149 5.97 -19.94 6.84
N ALA A 150 5.29 -21.07 6.60
CA ALA A 150 3.82 -21.12 6.58
C ALA A 150 3.19 -20.78 7.94
N ILE A 151 3.79 -21.21 9.05
CA ILE A 151 3.24 -21.01 10.41
C ILE A 151 3.05 -19.52 10.75
N PRO A 152 4.08 -18.65 10.73
CA PRO A 152 3.90 -17.23 11.00
C PRO A 152 3.06 -16.53 9.93
N SER A 153 3.16 -16.97 8.67
CA SER A 153 2.41 -16.41 7.54
C SER A 153 0.89 -16.57 7.71
N ILE A 154 0.42 -17.78 8.01
CA ILE A 154 -1.01 -18.06 8.23
C ILE A 154 -1.54 -17.24 9.43
N SER A 155 -0.74 -17.11 10.49
CA SER A 155 -1.10 -16.31 11.66
C SER A 155 -1.21 -14.80 11.34
N LEU A 156 -0.36 -14.28 10.44
CA LEU A 156 -0.45 -12.90 9.97
C LEU A 156 -1.67 -12.72 9.05
N LEU A 157 -1.89 -13.65 8.11
CA LEU A 157 -3.03 -13.64 7.21
C LEU A 157 -4.36 -13.60 7.97
N ALA A 158 -4.51 -14.46 8.98
CA ALA A 158 -5.70 -14.49 9.83
C ALA A 158 -5.92 -13.15 10.57
N ALA A 159 -4.85 -12.44 10.96
CA ALA A 159 -4.94 -11.14 11.60
C ALA A 159 -5.34 -10.02 10.63
N GLN A 160 -4.93 -10.11 9.36
CA GLN A 160 -5.28 -9.14 8.31
C GLN A 160 -6.74 -9.25 7.86
N PHE A 161 -7.27 -10.47 7.79
CA PHE A 161 -8.65 -10.74 7.38
C PHE A 161 -9.64 -10.82 8.54
N LYS A 162 -9.22 -10.39 9.74
CA LYS A 162 -10.11 -10.32 10.88
C LYS A 162 -11.24 -9.32 10.57
N PRO A 163 -12.52 -9.72 10.74
CA PRO A 163 -13.64 -8.80 10.55
C PRO A 163 -13.52 -7.58 11.47
N ALA A 164 -14.03 -6.45 10.99
CA ALA A 164 -14.01 -5.22 11.74
C ALA A 164 -14.77 -5.33 13.07
N GLY A 165 -14.17 -4.76 14.12
CA GLY A 165 -14.80 -4.59 15.41
C GLY A 165 -16.02 -3.67 15.35
N LYS A 166 -16.82 -3.69 16.42
CA LYS A 166 -18.03 -2.85 16.55
C LYS A 166 -17.72 -1.36 16.59
N ASP A 167 -16.55 -0.99 17.13
CA ASP A 167 -16.12 0.40 17.29
C ASP A 167 -15.26 0.90 16.10
N ALA A 168 -15.06 0.06 15.07
CA ALA A 168 -14.29 0.43 13.89
C ALA A 168 -14.95 1.61 13.16
N LEU A 169 -14.13 2.55 12.69
CA LEU A 169 -14.59 3.65 11.85
C LEU A 169 -14.68 3.17 10.39
N THR A 170 -15.86 3.27 9.80
CA THR A 170 -16.08 2.91 8.40
C THR A 170 -15.73 4.07 7.48
N ILE A 171 -14.88 3.80 6.50
CA ILE A 171 -14.51 4.72 5.43
C ILE A 171 -14.65 3.98 4.11
N LYS A 172 -15.33 4.59 3.14
CA LYS A 172 -15.41 4.05 1.78
C LYS A 172 -14.46 4.83 0.87
N ALA A 173 -13.51 4.14 0.26
CA ALA A 173 -12.61 4.68 -0.77
C ALA A 173 -13.07 4.21 -2.15
N VAL A 174 -13.42 5.16 -3.02
CA VAL A 174 -13.88 4.91 -4.39
C VAL A 174 -12.78 5.33 -5.36
N GLY A 175 -12.31 4.39 -6.18
CA GLY A 175 -11.38 4.65 -7.26
C GLY A 175 -12.11 5.26 -8.47
N ASN A 176 -11.51 6.30 -9.06
CA ASN A 176 -11.96 6.93 -10.29
C ASN A 176 -10.73 7.22 -11.17
N GLN A 177 -10.89 7.31 -12.49
CA GLN A 177 -9.87 7.76 -13.43
C GLN A 177 -9.75 9.30 -13.38
N TRP A 178 -8.72 9.91 -12.78
CA TRP A 178 -7.63 9.35 -11.98
C TRP A 178 -7.50 10.13 -10.66
N TYR A 179 -8.35 9.80 -9.70
CA TYR A 179 -8.43 10.39 -8.36
C TYR A 179 -9.19 9.46 -7.39
N TRP A 180 -9.20 9.79 -6.10
CA TRP A 180 -9.94 9.03 -5.09
C TRP A 180 -11.07 9.86 -4.49
N THR A 181 -12.24 9.23 -4.27
CA THR A 181 -13.31 9.80 -3.44
C THR A 181 -13.39 9.03 -2.13
N TYR A 182 -13.48 9.74 -1.01
CA TYR A 182 -13.63 9.17 0.32
C TYR A 182 -14.98 9.55 0.91
N GLN A 183 -15.78 8.56 1.32
CA GLN A 183 -17.03 8.79 2.04
C GLN A 183 -16.85 8.38 3.51
N TYR A 184 -17.49 9.11 4.42
CA TYR A 184 -17.50 8.82 5.87
C TYR A 184 -18.92 8.49 6.34
N PRO A 185 -19.44 7.27 6.07
CA PRO A 185 -20.82 6.89 6.42
C PRO A 185 -21.15 7.07 7.90
N ASP A 186 -20.21 6.74 8.78
CA ASP A 186 -20.40 6.82 10.24
C ASP A 186 -20.35 8.27 10.77
N ASN A 187 -19.97 9.23 9.93
CA ASN A 187 -19.79 10.63 10.33
C ASN A 187 -20.72 11.63 9.64
N GLY A 188 -21.89 11.16 9.19
CA GLY A 188 -22.86 12.00 8.48
C GLY A 188 -22.76 11.89 6.95
N GLY A 189 -21.97 10.95 6.44
CA GLY A 189 -21.98 10.58 5.02
C GLY A 189 -21.38 11.62 4.08
N PHE A 190 -20.62 12.60 4.59
CA PHE A 190 -19.95 13.57 3.73
C PHE A 190 -18.85 12.90 2.88
N GLU A 191 -18.55 13.54 1.75
CA GLU A 191 -17.57 13.06 0.79
C GLU A 191 -16.39 14.02 0.64
N ILE A 192 -15.24 13.46 0.28
CA ILE A 192 -14.01 14.19 -0.02
C ILE A 192 -13.44 13.67 -1.32
N VAL A 193 -13.18 14.56 -2.26
CA VAL A 193 -12.46 14.28 -3.49
C VAL A 193 -10.99 14.61 -3.29
N SER A 194 -10.11 13.66 -3.58
CA SER A 194 -8.65 13.73 -3.40
C SER A 194 -7.95 13.65 -4.74
N ASN A 195 -7.49 14.80 -5.25
CA ASN A 195 -6.72 14.92 -6.47
C ASN A 195 -5.23 15.13 -6.16
N MET A 196 -4.36 14.65 -7.05
CA MET A 196 -2.92 14.92 -6.96
C MET A 196 -2.63 16.41 -7.12
N LEU A 197 -1.84 16.97 -6.22
CA LEU A 197 -1.30 18.33 -6.39
C LEU A 197 -0.23 18.35 -7.49
N GLN A 198 -0.31 19.36 -8.35
CA GLN A 198 0.63 19.56 -9.46
C GLN A 198 1.65 20.64 -9.10
N ASP A 199 2.92 20.47 -9.46
CA ASP A 199 3.95 21.51 -9.28
C ASP A 199 3.63 22.76 -10.13
N LYS A 200 3.01 22.55 -11.30
CA LYS A 200 2.56 23.61 -12.22
C LYS A 200 1.11 23.32 -12.62
N PRO A 201 0.12 23.73 -11.81
CA PRO A 201 -1.28 23.48 -12.11
C PRO A 201 -1.77 24.39 -13.25
N ALA A 202 -2.94 24.08 -13.78
CA ALA A 202 -3.69 25.01 -14.63
C ALA A 202 -4.01 26.31 -13.86
N PRO A 203 -4.25 27.44 -14.57
CA PRO A 203 -4.62 28.70 -13.93
C PRO A 203 -5.76 28.54 -12.93
N GLY A 204 -5.58 29.05 -11.71
CA GLY A 204 -6.54 28.93 -10.60
C GLY A 204 -6.37 27.67 -9.73
N GLY A 205 -5.54 26.71 -10.12
CA GLY A 205 -5.24 25.53 -9.30
C GLY A 205 -4.22 25.80 -8.19
N LYS A 206 -4.33 25.07 -7.07
CA LYS A 206 -3.31 25.09 -6.00
C LYS A 206 -2.04 24.37 -6.47
N ALA A 207 -0.91 25.08 -6.51
CA ALA A 207 0.38 24.48 -6.77
C ALA A 207 0.87 23.67 -5.57
N ARG A 208 1.51 22.53 -5.81
CA ARG A 208 2.16 21.74 -4.77
C ARG A 208 3.28 22.55 -4.12
N GLN A 209 3.29 22.59 -2.79
CA GLN A 209 4.38 23.11 -1.99
C GLN A 209 5.18 21.96 -1.38
N TYR A 210 6.43 22.23 -0.98
CA TYR A 210 7.25 21.22 -0.31
C TYR A 210 6.59 20.71 0.99
N ALA A 211 5.88 21.60 1.70
CA ALA A 211 5.13 21.27 2.92
C ALA A 211 3.93 20.35 2.69
N ASP A 212 3.42 20.21 1.45
CA ASP A 212 2.29 19.30 1.18
C ASP A 212 2.73 17.82 1.16
N GLY A 213 4.03 17.56 0.97
CA GLY A 213 4.61 16.21 0.85
C GLY A 213 5.31 15.98 -0.50
N PRO A 214 5.85 14.78 -0.76
CA PRO A 214 6.65 14.52 -1.96
C PRO A 214 5.88 14.72 -3.27
N ARG A 215 6.64 15.00 -4.35
CA ARG A 215 6.09 15.07 -5.71
C ARG A 215 5.42 13.75 -6.08
N LEU A 216 4.29 13.82 -6.79
CA LEU A 216 3.43 12.69 -7.17
C LEU A 216 2.74 11.95 -6.01
N LEU A 217 2.93 12.37 -4.76
CA LEU A 217 2.30 11.74 -3.58
C LEU A 217 1.32 12.68 -2.86
N ALA A 218 1.60 13.98 -2.88
CA ALA A 218 0.76 14.99 -2.24
C ALA A 218 -0.59 15.18 -2.99
N VAL A 219 -1.64 15.40 -2.21
CA VAL A 219 -3.02 15.62 -2.69
C VAL A 219 -3.61 16.90 -2.10
N ASP A 220 -4.67 17.41 -2.73
CA ASP A 220 -5.41 18.60 -2.30
C ASP A 220 -6.17 18.36 -0.98
N ASN A 221 -6.86 17.22 -0.88
CA ASN A 221 -7.61 16.80 0.29
C ASN A 221 -7.16 15.41 0.73
N ARG A 222 -6.57 15.32 1.92
CA ARG A 222 -6.13 14.05 2.49
C ARG A 222 -7.30 13.27 3.09
N LEU A 223 -7.20 11.95 3.12
CA LEU A 223 -8.02 11.11 3.99
C LEU A 223 -7.60 11.39 5.44
N VAL A 224 -8.53 11.71 6.34
CA VAL A 224 -8.21 12.00 7.75
C VAL A 224 -8.78 10.90 8.63
N ILE A 225 -7.94 10.30 9.48
CA ILE A 225 -8.34 9.22 10.38
C ILE A 225 -7.83 9.45 11.81
N PRO A 226 -8.55 9.00 12.86
CA PRO A 226 -8.07 9.09 14.23
C PRO A 226 -7.01 8.01 14.52
N VAL A 227 -5.92 8.40 15.17
CA VAL A 227 -4.89 7.49 15.67
C VAL A 227 -5.48 6.49 16.67
N GLY A 228 -4.99 5.26 16.64
CA GLY A 228 -5.35 4.23 17.61
C GLY A 228 -6.74 3.60 17.41
N ARG A 229 -7.54 4.07 16.44
CA ARG A 229 -8.82 3.47 16.08
C ARG A 229 -8.66 2.49 14.92
N GLU A 230 -9.39 1.38 14.98
CA GLU A 230 -9.50 0.46 13.84
C GLU A 230 -10.33 1.11 12.73
N ILE A 231 -9.82 1.07 11.51
CA ILE A 231 -10.47 1.58 10.31
C ILE A 231 -10.97 0.38 9.52
N ARG A 232 -12.27 0.34 9.27
CA ARG A 232 -12.90 -0.53 8.28
C ARG A 232 -12.86 0.19 6.94
N LEU A 233 -11.90 -0.17 6.10
CA LEU A 233 -11.80 0.42 4.77
C LEU A 233 -12.56 -0.43 3.78
N GLN A 234 -13.57 0.18 3.17
CA GLN A 234 -14.33 -0.40 2.06
C GLN A 234 -13.81 0.20 0.75
N THR A 235 -13.36 -0.62 -0.18
CA THR A 235 -12.90 -0.17 -1.50
C THR A 235 -13.87 -0.61 -2.59
N THR A 236 -14.11 0.27 -3.56
CA THR A 236 -14.83 -0.03 -4.81
C THR A 236 -14.39 0.95 -5.89
N SER A 237 -14.87 0.79 -7.12
CA SER A 237 -14.52 1.68 -8.23
C SER A 237 -15.76 2.01 -9.07
N ASN A 238 -15.76 3.21 -9.65
CA ASN A 238 -16.80 3.65 -10.59
C ASN A 238 -16.47 3.30 -12.06
N ASP A 239 -15.24 2.90 -12.36
CA ASP A 239 -14.77 2.70 -13.75
C ASP A 239 -13.99 1.40 -13.96
N VAL A 240 -12.67 1.40 -13.74
CA VAL A 240 -11.75 0.28 -13.93
C VAL A 240 -11.22 -0.19 -12.58
N ILE A 241 -10.40 -1.25 -12.57
CA ILE A 241 -9.79 -1.70 -11.32
C ILE A 241 -8.72 -0.70 -10.89
N HIS A 242 -8.73 -0.34 -9.60
CA HIS A 242 -7.66 0.38 -8.91
C HIS A 242 -7.23 -0.42 -7.68
N SER A 243 -6.23 0.06 -6.95
CA SER A 243 -5.88 -0.55 -5.65
C SER A 243 -5.42 0.50 -4.67
N TRP A 244 -6.07 0.54 -3.51
CA TRP A 244 -5.76 1.45 -2.44
C TRP A 244 -4.62 0.86 -1.61
N ALA A 245 -3.46 1.50 -1.61
CA ALA A 245 -2.28 0.98 -0.93
C ALA A 245 -1.51 2.08 -0.20
N VAL A 246 -1.21 1.85 1.09
CA VAL A 246 -0.37 2.71 1.93
C VAL A 246 0.72 1.85 2.57
N PRO A 247 1.98 1.94 2.08
CA PRO A 247 3.07 1.05 2.51
C PRO A 247 3.37 1.07 4.02
N ALA A 248 3.30 2.23 4.66
CA ALA A 248 3.57 2.38 6.11
C ALA A 248 2.51 1.68 6.99
N PHE A 249 1.35 1.34 6.42
CA PHE A 249 0.28 0.62 7.13
C PHE A 249 0.30 -0.89 6.86
N TRP A 250 1.16 -1.38 5.95
CA TRP A 250 1.09 -2.72 5.39
C TRP A 250 -0.29 -3.07 4.85
N PHE A 251 -0.87 -2.12 4.11
CA PHE A 251 -2.23 -2.25 3.62
C PHE A 251 -2.29 -2.05 2.12
N LYS A 252 -2.94 -3.00 1.43
CA LYS A 252 -3.30 -2.94 0.02
C LYS A 252 -4.65 -3.65 -0.16
N LEU A 253 -5.59 -2.99 -0.82
CA LEU A 253 -6.90 -3.58 -1.14
C LEU A 253 -7.41 -3.06 -2.48
N ASP A 254 -7.80 -3.98 -3.36
CA ASP A 254 -8.27 -3.62 -4.69
C ASP A 254 -9.66 -3.00 -4.65
N ALA A 255 -9.84 -1.96 -5.46
CA ALA A 255 -11.08 -1.27 -5.73
C ALA A 255 -11.61 -1.80 -7.07
N VAL A 256 -12.56 -2.73 -7.01
CA VAL A 256 -13.07 -3.44 -8.18
C VAL A 256 -14.50 -2.96 -8.49
N PRO A 257 -14.81 -2.54 -9.73
CA PRO A 257 -16.16 -2.15 -10.11
C PRO A 257 -17.18 -3.28 -9.86
N GLY A 258 -18.38 -2.92 -9.40
CA GLY A 258 -19.46 -3.88 -9.14
C GLY A 258 -19.32 -4.72 -7.87
N ARG A 259 -18.30 -4.49 -7.04
CA ARG A 259 -18.17 -5.13 -5.72
C ARG A 259 -17.58 -4.17 -4.69
N ILE A 260 -17.90 -4.42 -3.42
CA ILE A 260 -17.24 -3.77 -2.28
C ILE A 260 -16.28 -4.79 -1.66
N ASN A 261 -15.00 -4.45 -1.63
CA ASN A 261 -14.01 -5.18 -0.85
C ASN A 261 -13.84 -4.49 0.51
N GLU A 262 -13.51 -5.25 1.54
CA GLU A 262 -13.35 -4.73 2.89
C GLU A 262 -12.17 -5.40 3.59
N MET A 263 -11.32 -4.59 4.23
CA MET A 263 -10.30 -5.04 5.17
C MET A 263 -10.12 -3.99 6.28
N THR A 264 -9.47 -4.38 7.36
CA THR A 264 -9.19 -3.48 8.48
C THR A 264 -7.72 -3.13 8.61
N PHE A 265 -7.46 -1.93 9.12
CA PHE A 265 -6.14 -1.54 9.61
C PHE A 265 -6.25 -0.58 10.78
N LYS A 266 -5.13 -0.36 11.47
CA LYS A 266 -5.03 0.59 12.59
C LYS A 266 -3.70 1.31 12.50
N ALA A 267 -3.75 2.65 12.42
CA ALA A 267 -2.56 3.49 12.50
C ALA A 267 -2.32 3.89 13.96
N GLU A 268 -1.11 3.68 14.47
CA GLU A 268 -0.78 3.89 15.90
C GLU A 268 0.12 5.10 16.17
N LYS A 269 0.48 5.82 15.12
CA LYS A 269 1.27 7.05 15.22
C LYS A 269 0.61 8.16 14.42
N GLU A 270 0.47 9.33 15.03
CA GLU A 270 0.04 10.54 14.32
C GLU A 270 1.06 10.94 13.24
N GLY A 271 0.59 11.57 12.16
CA GLY A 271 1.45 11.99 11.05
C GLY A 271 0.75 11.93 9.70
N VAL A 272 1.52 12.12 8.63
CA VAL A 272 1.03 12.02 7.25
C VAL A 272 1.73 10.85 6.57
N TYR A 273 0.94 9.98 5.96
CA TYR A 273 1.40 8.76 5.30
C TYR A 273 0.95 8.74 3.86
N PHE A 274 1.86 8.40 2.96
CA PHE A 274 1.64 8.44 1.53
C PHE A 274 1.51 7.04 0.94
N GLY A 275 0.69 6.95 -0.10
CA GLY A 275 0.41 5.76 -0.86
C GLY A 275 0.19 6.09 -2.34
N GLN A 276 0.07 5.06 -3.16
CA GLN A 276 -0.22 5.20 -4.59
C GLN A 276 -1.19 4.11 -5.05
N CYS A 277 -1.89 4.39 -6.15
CA CYS A 277 -2.64 3.34 -6.84
C CYS A 277 -1.70 2.19 -7.21
N SER A 278 -2.07 0.98 -6.84
CA SER A 278 -1.23 -0.21 -6.99
C SER A 278 -1.83 -1.28 -7.93
N GLU A 279 -2.76 -0.87 -8.79
CA GLU A 279 -3.33 -1.69 -9.87
C GLU A 279 -3.47 -0.84 -11.14
N LEU A 280 -3.02 -1.37 -12.28
CA LEU A 280 -2.92 -0.61 -13.53
C LEU A 280 -4.31 -0.13 -13.99
N CYS A 281 -4.52 1.19 -14.00
CA CYS A 281 -5.83 1.80 -14.28
C CYS A 281 -5.84 2.80 -15.46
N GLY A 282 -4.86 2.69 -16.36
CA GLY A 282 -4.78 3.47 -17.60
C GLY A 282 -3.72 4.58 -17.60
N ALA A 283 -3.87 5.54 -18.51
CA ALA A 283 -2.82 6.51 -18.88
C ALA A 283 -2.26 7.33 -17.70
N ARG A 284 -3.08 7.65 -16.69
CA ARG A 284 -2.63 8.40 -15.52
C ARG A 284 -2.53 7.56 -14.24
N HIS A 285 -2.30 6.25 -14.37
CA HIS A 285 -2.14 5.33 -13.24
C HIS A 285 -1.18 5.84 -12.15
N ALA A 286 -0.04 6.41 -12.53
CA ALA A 286 0.96 6.93 -11.60
C ALA A 286 0.59 8.28 -10.93
N PHE A 287 -0.55 8.89 -11.28
CA PHE A 287 -0.91 10.27 -10.92
C PHE A 287 -2.19 10.38 -10.08
N MET A 288 -2.55 9.32 -9.36
CA MET A 288 -3.68 9.29 -8.42
C MET A 288 -3.25 8.76 -7.04
N PRO A 289 -2.40 9.51 -6.32
CA PRO A 289 -1.85 9.07 -5.06
C PRO A 289 -2.87 9.11 -3.93
N ILE A 290 -2.44 8.57 -2.81
CA ILE A 290 -3.18 8.52 -1.55
C ILE A 290 -2.34 9.27 -0.53
N SER A 291 -2.95 10.20 0.21
CA SER A 291 -2.35 10.77 1.41
C SER A 291 -3.32 10.61 2.58
N VAL A 292 -2.82 10.06 3.68
CA VAL A 292 -3.58 9.83 4.89
C VAL A 292 -2.99 10.67 6.01
N GLU A 293 -3.81 11.49 6.63
CA GLU A 293 -3.48 12.29 7.80
C GLU A 293 -4.07 11.61 9.05
N VAL A 294 -3.18 11.11 9.91
CA VAL A 294 -3.52 10.43 11.16
C VAL A 294 -3.39 11.44 12.29
N VAL A 295 -4.49 11.68 12.99
CA VAL A 295 -4.61 12.75 13.99
C VAL A 295 -5.18 12.26 15.31
N SER A 296 -5.05 13.05 16.36
CA SER A 296 -5.73 12.77 17.63
C SER A 296 -7.25 12.66 17.44
N PRO A 297 -7.95 11.85 18.27
CA PRO A 297 -9.41 11.76 18.21
C PRO A 297 -10.11 13.12 18.35
N ALA A 298 -9.54 14.04 19.13
CA ALA A 298 -10.03 15.40 19.29
C ALA A 298 -10.00 16.19 17.98
N ARG A 299 -8.86 16.14 17.28
CA ARG A 299 -8.68 16.83 16.00
C ARG A 299 -9.52 16.19 14.90
N PHE A 300 -9.66 14.86 14.90
CA PHE A 300 -10.57 14.18 14.00
C PHE A 300 -12.02 14.64 14.20
N ALA A 301 -12.50 14.73 15.45
CA ALA A 301 -13.85 15.20 15.74
C ALA A 301 -14.08 16.66 15.29
N ALA A 302 -13.11 17.55 15.55
CA ALA A 302 -13.18 18.92 15.07
C ALA A 302 -13.19 18.98 13.53
N TRP A 303 -12.38 18.14 12.88
CA TRP A 303 -12.30 18.07 11.42
C TRP A 303 -13.61 17.56 10.80
N VAL A 304 -14.22 16.51 11.37
CA VAL A 304 -15.55 16.03 10.98
C VAL A 304 -16.59 17.16 11.09
N ALA A 305 -16.61 17.90 12.20
CA ALA A 305 -17.52 19.02 12.39
C ALA A 305 -17.31 20.13 11.34
N SER A 306 -16.05 20.41 10.96
CA SER A 306 -15.73 21.38 9.89
C SER A 306 -16.23 20.97 8.50
N LYS A 307 -16.54 19.68 8.30
CA LYS A 307 -17.15 19.14 7.08
C LYS A 307 -18.68 19.04 7.16
N GLY A 308 -19.30 19.55 8.22
CA GLY A 308 -20.74 19.42 8.48
C GLY A 308 -21.15 18.02 8.96
N GLY A 309 -20.18 17.16 9.27
CA GLY A 309 -20.41 15.82 9.79
C GLY A 309 -20.64 15.80 11.30
N THR A 310 -21.01 14.63 11.82
CA THR A 310 -21.17 14.40 13.26
C THR A 310 -20.35 13.21 13.72
N MET A 311 -19.95 13.17 14.98
CA MET A 311 -19.33 11.98 15.55
C MET A 311 -20.45 10.98 15.90
N GLY A 312 -20.81 10.11 14.95
CA GLY A 312 -21.81 9.08 15.18
C GLY A 312 -21.36 8.04 16.22
N GLY A 313 -22.27 7.68 17.14
CA GLY A 313 -22.41 6.31 17.66
C GLY A 313 -21.35 5.72 18.60
N ALA A 314 -20.29 6.41 18.99
CA ALA A 314 -19.40 5.94 20.07
C ALA A 314 -19.00 7.11 20.98
N LYS A 315 -19.21 6.95 22.29
CA LYS A 315 -18.72 7.90 23.30
C LYS A 315 -17.24 8.14 23.05
N SER A 316 -16.90 9.34 22.58
CA SER A 316 -15.53 9.82 22.57
C SER A 316 -14.95 9.58 23.97
N PRO A 317 -13.78 8.93 24.12
CA PRO A 317 -13.05 8.97 25.37
C PRO A 317 -12.90 10.43 25.79
N PRO A 318 -12.96 10.76 27.10
CA PRO A 318 -12.77 12.12 27.56
C PRO A 318 -11.50 12.69 26.94
N LEU A 319 -11.56 13.95 26.50
CA LEU A 319 -10.41 14.73 26.10
C LEU A 319 -9.41 14.77 27.26
N VAL A 320 -8.45 13.84 27.27
CA VAL A 320 -7.29 13.97 28.14
C VAL A 320 -6.37 14.96 27.44
N ALA A 321 -6.26 16.16 28.00
CA ALA A 321 -5.30 17.15 27.56
C ALA A 321 -3.91 16.49 27.48
N PRO A 322 -3.11 16.74 26.42
CA PRO A 322 -1.77 16.18 26.34
C PRO A 322 -0.99 16.65 27.56
N LYS A 323 -0.60 15.68 28.40
CA LYS A 323 0.40 15.91 29.44
C LYS A 323 1.68 16.33 28.71
N ALA A 324 2.22 17.50 29.06
CA ALA A 324 3.49 17.97 28.55
C ALA A 324 4.50 16.81 28.60
N ALA A 325 5.02 16.43 27.44
CA ALA A 325 6.08 15.44 27.37
C ALA A 325 7.26 15.99 28.17
N ASP A 326 7.77 15.19 29.11
CA ASP A 326 8.99 15.49 29.83
C ASP A 326 10.09 15.79 28.82
N ALA A 327 10.68 16.98 28.96
CA ALA A 327 11.77 17.44 28.14
C ALA A 327 12.93 16.45 28.29
N VAL A 328 13.14 15.60 27.28
CA VAL A 328 14.39 14.88 27.10
C VAL A 328 15.44 15.92 26.73
N THR A 329 16.17 16.39 27.73
CA THR A 329 17.46 17.08 27.55
C THR A 329 18.45 16.11 26.93
N ALA A 330 18.50 16.08 25.61
CA ALA A 330 19.66 15.62 24.86
C ALA A 330 20.34 16.87 24.27
N GLY A 331 21.33 17.39 24.99
CA GLY A 331 22.22 18.41 24.43
C GLY A 331 23.13 17.78 23.36
N PRO A 332 23.49 18.50 22.29
CA PRO A 332 24.52 18.04 21.39
C PRO A 332 25.90 18.29 22.01
N GLU A 333 26.72 17.24 22.12
CA GLU A 333 28.16 17.43 22.28
C GLU A 333 28.75 18.06 21.01
N PRO A 334 29.76 18.95 21.13
CA PRO A 334 30.30 19.69 20.00
C PRO A 334 31.26 18.83 19.18
N ILE A 335 30.94 18.67 17.89
CA ILE A 335 31.90 18.19 16.88
C ILE A 335 32.76 19.38 16.42
N SER A 336 34.05 19.30 16.73
CA SER A 336 35.10 20.23 16.30
C SER A 336 35.18 20.33 14.77
N ALA A 337 35.24 21.57 14.29
CA ALA A 337 35.50 21.91 12.90
C ALA A 337 37.01 21.87 12.61
N THR A 338 37.42 21.01 11.68
CA THR A 338 38.59 21.21 10.80
C THR A 338 38.48 20.24 9.63
N ASP A 339 38.08 20.75 8.47
CA ASP A 339 38.79 20.58 7.19
C ASP A 339 37.88 21.03 6.04
N THR A 340 38.22 22.18 5.49
CA THR A 340 37.66 22.72 4.25
C THR A 340 38.50 22.21 3.07
N PRO A 341 37.87 21.71 2.00
CA PRO A 341 38.44 21.87 0.67
C PRO A 341 37.55 22.76 -0.21
N THR A 342 38.21 23.71 -0.84
CA THR A 342 37.76 24.73 -1.81
C THR A 342 36.90 24.17 -2.96
N PRO A 343 35.90 24.92 -3.47
CA PRO A 343 35.09 24.48 -4.63
C PRO A 343 35.91 24.52 -5.92
N GLY A 344 36.08 23.36 -6.56
CA GLY A 344 36.51 23.24 -7.95
C GLY A 344 35.31 23.45 -8.89
N THR A 345 35.47 24.37 -9.83
CA THR A 345 34.56 24.66 -10.95
C THR A 345 34.39 23.44 -11.85
N ALA A 346 33.18 22.89 -11.91
CA ALA A 346 32.80 21.87 -12.89
C ALA A 346 31.57 22.34 -13.67
N THR A 347 31.79 22.68 -14.94
CA THR A 347 30.80 23.00 -15.97
C THR A 347 29.86 21.80 -16.22
N PRO A 348 28.53 21.99 -16.33
CA PRO A 348 27.63 20.90 -16.70
C PRO A 348 27.77 20.57 -18.20
N PRO A 349 27.75 19.29 -18.61
CA PRO A 349 27.66 18.95 -20.02
C PRO A 349 26.25 19.25 -20.55
N ALA A 350 26.21 20.00 -21.64
CA ALA A 350 25.02 20.22 -22.45
C ALA A 350 24.64 18.91 -23.15
N THR A 351 23.43 18.41 -22.90
CA THR A 351 22.78 17.43 -23.78
C THR A 351 21.46 18.01 -24.28
N SER A 352 21.49 18.42 -25.54
CA SER A 352 20.30 18.67 -26.36
C SER A 352 19.63 17.34 -26.69
N GLN A 353 18.42 17.10 -26.18
CA GLN A 353 17.46 16.23 -26.87
C GLN A 353 16.19 17.02 -27.10
N GLY A 354 16.00 17.39 -28.37
CA GLY A 354 14.80 18.01 -28.87
C GLY A 354 13.63 17.05 -28.80
N GLY A 355 12.50 17.54 -28.32
CA GLY A 355 11.21 16.90 -28.51
C GLY A 355 10.83 16.95 -30.00
N GLN A 356 10.40 15.81 -30.53
CA GLN A 356 9.56 15.75 -31.71
C GLN A 356 8.11 15.49 -31.26
N PRO A 357 7.14 16.31 -31.69
CA PRO A 357 5.73 16.10 -31.41
C PRO A 357 5.16 14.97 -32.27
N ASN A 358 4.46 14.01 -31.68
CA ASN A 358 3.73 13.00 -32.43
C ASN A 358 2.32 13.50 -32.73
N THR A 359 2.07 13.77 -34.01
CA THR A 359 0.76 14.08 -34.60
C THR A 359 0.18 12.84 -35.25
N THR A 360 -0.89 12.29 -34.69
CA THR A 360 -1.89 11.46 -35.40
C THR A 360 -3.22 11.65 -34.65
N GLY A 361 -4.31 12.18 -35.21
CA GLY A 361 -4.73 12.27 -36.60
C GLY A 361 -5.70 11.13 -36.88
N ASN A 362 -7.00 11.39 -36.67
CA ASN A 362 -8.13 10.54 -37.04
C ASN A 362 -7.97 9.93 -38.44
N GLN A 363 -8.24 8.63 -38.55
CA GLN A 363 -9.15 8.00 -39.52
C GLN A 363 -9.72 6.72 -38.90
#